data_AF-A7WLT9-F1
#
_entry.id   AF-A7WLT9-F1
#
_cell.length_a   1.000
_cell.length_b   1.000
_cell.length_c   1.000
_cell.angle_alpha   90.00
_cell.angle_beta   90.00
_cell.angle_gamma   90.00
#
_symmetry.space_group_name_H-M   'P 1'
#
loop_
_entity.id
_entity.type
_entity.pdbx_description
1 polymer ?
#
loop_
_entity_poly.entity_id
_entity_poly.type
_entity_poly.pdbx_seq_one_letter_code
_entity_poly.pdbx_strand_id
1 'polypeptide(L)'
;WVDITSALKADPAKASKLAFKYSDNPVATGENDLIKAQETVRKFAEHPQGLGPFANAYWGHSTYKFTPEQNLIALSHYLKALEMQRKVAQMMAIFGGKNPHPQSLVVGGVTCIMDMLDPARMAEFMVKYKDMANFINNAYYADVVMAAEMYADEPSVMQPIAIKNFMAGDGLLVDRNDYLLCKGMILDGDLSTVHEINEDLITEEATHSWYQIDEPLHPYDGDSEPKHSGFVSGESVGPDG
;
A
#
# COMPACT_ATOMS: atom_id res chain seq x y z
N TRP A 1 -4.09 12.91 -4.04
CA TRP A 1 -4.04 12.48 -5.45
C TRP A 1 -5.40 12.53 -6.16
N VAL A 2 -6.45 11.90 -5.64
CA VAL A 2 -7.76 11.80 -6.32
C VAL A 2 -8.80 12.73 -5.67
N ASP A 3 -9.43 13.60 -6.47
CA ASP A 3 -10.59 14.41 -6.08
C ASP A 3 -11.89 13.74 -6.56
N ILE A 4 -12.63 13.15 -5.62
CA ILE A 4 -13.85 12.42 -5.94
C ILE A 4 -15.00 13.33 -6.42
N THR A 5 -15.00 14.61 -6.02
CA THR A 5 -16.04 15.56 -6.44
C THR A 5 -15.81 16.00 -7.88
N SER A 6 -14.55 16.08 -8.29
CA SER A 6 -14.13 16.28 -9.68
C SER A 6 -14.51 15.08 -10.56
N ALA A 7 -14.36 13.84 -10.05
CA ALA A 7 -14.76 12.62 -10.77
C ALA A 7 -16.25 12.60 -11.18
N LEU A 8 -17.14 13.23 -10.41
CA LEU A 8 -18.57 13.32 -10.74
C LEU A 8 -18.87 14.22 -11.95
N LYS A 9 -17.91 15.06 -12.35
CA LYS A 9 -18.01 15.96 -13.52
C LYS A 9 -17.40 15.36 -14.78
N ALA A 10 -16.76 14.20 -14.67
CA ALA A 10 -16.06 13.55 -15.77
C ALA A 10 -17.01 12.98 -16.82
N ASP A 11 -16.52 12.91 -18.06
CA ASP A 11 -17.16 12.19 -19.15
C ASP A 11 -16.71 10.71 -19.14
N PRO A 12 -17.59 9.74 -18.85
CA PRO A 12 -17.22 8.34 -18.74
C PRO A 12 -16.64 7.74 -20.03
N ALA A 13 -17.11 8.19 -21.20
CA ALA A 13 -16.61 7.69 -22.48
C ALA A 13 -15.18 8.17 -22.73
N LYS A 14 -14.89 9.43 -22.41
CA LYS A 14 -13.53 9.98 -22.48
C LYS A 14 -12.60 9.33 -21.47
N ALA A 15 -13.06 9.13 -20.23
CA ALA A 15 -12.31 8.43 -19.20
C ALA A 15 -11.99 6.98 -19.60
N SER A 16 -12.96 6.26 -20.17
CA SER A 16 -12.74 4.89 -20.67
C SER A 16 -11.66 4.85 -21.76
N LYS A 17 -11.71 5.78 -22.72
CA LYS A 17 -10.68 5.91 -23.75
C LYS A 17 -9.32 6.31 -23.16
N LEU A 18 -9.30 7.20 -22.17
CA LEU A 18 -8.07 7.65 -21.50
C LEU A 18 -7.39 6.52 -20.74
N ALA A 19 -8.13 5.57 -20.17
CA ALA A 19 -7.55 4.44 -19.43
C ALA A 19 -6.56 3.63 -20.28
N PHE A 20 -6.81 3.52 -21.60
CA PHE A 20 -5.91 2.85 -22.55
C PHE A 20 -4.56 3.56 -22.75
N LYS A 21 -4.40 4.81 -22.28
CA LYS A 21 -3.09 5.48 -22.24
C LYS A 21 -2.15 4.82 -21.23
N TYR A 22 -2.70 4.25 -20.16
CA TYR A 22 -1.92 3.75 -19.01
C TYR A 22 -1.88 2.22 -18.91
N SER A 23 -2.69 1.52 -19.70
CA SER A 23 -2.78 0.06 -19.70
C SER A 23 -3.34 -0.43 -21.03
N ASP A 24 -2.75 -1.49 -21.60
CA ASP A 24 -3.26 -2.12 -22.82
C ASP A 24 -4.56 -2.91 -22.58
N ASN A 25 -4.78 -3.36 -21.33
CA ASN A 25 -5.95 -4.13 -20.94
C ASN A 25 -6.63 -3.55 -19.69
N PRO A 26 -7.12 -2.30 -19.73
CA PRO A 26 -7.66 -1.64 -18.55
C PRO A 26 -8.75 -2.45 -17.85
N VAL A 27 -8.72 -2.47 -16.51
CA VAL A 27 -9.70 -3.21 -15.69
C VAL A 27 -10.66 -2.24 -15.02
N ALA A 28 -11.97 -2.54 -15.06
CA ALA A 28 -13.01 -1.73 -14.42
C ALA A 28 -13.09 -0.26 -14.90
N THR A 29 -12.69 -0.02 -16.15
CA THR A 29 -12.75 1.31 -16.79
C THR A 29 -13.57 1.29 -18.09
N GLY A 30 -14.39 0.24 -18.30
CA GLY A 30 -15.44 0.30 -19.30
C GLY A 30 -16.38 1.47 -19.01
N GLU A 31 -16.91 2.12 -20.04
CA GLU A 31 -17.81 3.27 -19.88
C GLU A 31 -18.95 2.97 -18.89
N ASN A 32 -19.52 1.77 -18.97
CA ASN A 32 -20.54 1.27 -18.05
C ASN A 32 -20.06 1.13 -16.59
N ASP A 33 -18.81 0.72 -16.37
CA ASP A 33 -18.22 0.60 -15.03
C ASP A 33 -17.97 1.98 -14.43
N LEU A 34 -17.47 2.92 -15.24
CA LEU A 34 -17.22 4.30 -14.84
C LEU A 34 -18.53 5.04 -14.52
N ILE A 35 -19.59 4.84 -15.30
CA ILE A 35 -20.94 5.34 -14.99
C ILE A 35 -21.40 4.80 -13.63
N LYS A 36 -21.28 3.48 -13.39
CA LYS A 36 -21.64 2.88 -12.10
C LYS A 36 -20.83 3.45 -10.93
N ALA A 37 -19.54 3.74 -11.14
CA ALA A 37 -18.71 4.37 -10.11
C ALA A 37 -19.22 5.79 -9.78
N GLN A 38 -19.54 6.61 -10.79
CA GLN A 38 -20.14 7.93 -10.59
C GLN A 38 -21.49 7.84 -9.86
N GLU A 39 -22.38 6.95 -10.30
CA GLU A 39 -23.69 6.76 -9.68
C GLU A 39 -23.56 6.34 -8.22
N THR A 40 -22.61 5.45 -7.92
CA THR A 40 -22.34 4.99 -6.55
C THR A 40 -21.97 6.17 -5.65
N VAL A 41 -20.98 6.97 -6.04
CA VAL A 41 -20.55 8.14 -5.23
C VAL A 41 -21.62 9.23 -5.20
N ARG A 42 -22.35 9.44 -6.30
CA ARG A 42 -23.47 10.40 -6.34
C ARG A 42 -24.55 10.04 -5.33
N LYS A 43 -24.93 8.76 -5.25
CA LYS A 43 -25.87 8.27 -4.24
C LYS A 43 -25.37 8.53 -2.82
N PHE A 44 -24.08 8.37 -2.54
CA PHE A 44 -23.49 8.76 -1.25
C PHE A 44 -23.55 10.27 -0.99
N ALA A 45 -23.28 11.08 -2.01
CA ALA A 45 -23.31 12.55 -1.90
C ALA A 45 -24.72 13.10 -1.67
N GLU A 46 -25.72 12.49 -2.30
CA GLU A 46 -27.14 12.85 -2.18
C GLU A 46 -27.80 12.24 -0.94
N HIS A 47 -27.13 11.29 -0.26
CA HIS A 47 -27.70 10.62 0.89
C HIS A 47 -27.86 11.58 2.09
N PRO A 48 -28.99 11.54 2.83
CA PRO A 48 -29.21 12.44 3.97
C PRO A 48 -28.20 12.31 5.11
N GLN A 49 -27.53 11.16 5.22
CA GLN A 49 -26.46 10.91 6.20
C GLN A 49 -25.10 11.49 5.79
N GLY A 50 -25.03 12.14 4.62
CA GLY A 50 -23.82 12.76 4.07
C GLY A 50 -22.87 11.78 3.39
N LEU A 51 -21.71 12.31 3.01
CA LEU A 51 -20.65 11.66 2.21
C LEU A 51 -19.90 10.51 2.91
N GLY A 52 -20.28 10.15 4.14
CA GLY A 52 -19.65 9.08 4.92
C GLY A 52 -18.13 9.30 5.07
N PRO A 53 -17.28 8.34 4.65
CA PRO A 53 -15.82 8.49 4.73
C PRO A 53 -15.26 9.63 3.88
N PHE A 54 -16.08 10.23 3.01
CA PHE A 54 -15.69 11.35 2.16
C PHE A 54 -16.12 12.73 2.68
N ALA A 55 -16.77 12.80 3.84
CA ALA A 55 -17.18 14.07 4.44
C ALA A 55 -15.97 14.88 4.94
N ASN A 56 -16.03 16.21 4.84
CA ASN A 56 -15.02 17.16 5.35
C ASN A 56 -13.57 16.91 4.89
N ALA A 57 -13.40 16.29 3.72
CA ALA A 57 -12.10 16.11 3.10
C ALA A 57 -11.72 17.32 2.22
N TYR A 58 -10.50 17.29 1.69
CA TYR A 58 -9.85 18.44 1.02
C TYR A 58 -10.33 18.71 -0.42
N TRP A 59 -11.55 18.33 -0.79
CA TRP A 59 -12.05 18.40 -2.17
C TRP A 59 -11.91 19.81 -2.78
N GLY A 60 -11.46 19.88 -4.04
CA GLY A 60 -11.19 21.14 -4.73
C GLY A 60 -9.89 21.85 -4.35
N HIS A 61 -9.09 21.30 -3.42
CA HIS A 61 -7.79 21.87 -3.09
C HIS A 61 -6.85 21.92 -4.31
N SER A 62 -6.07 23.00 -4.44
CA SER A 62 -5.24 23.29 -5.62
C SER A 62 -4.08 22.31 -5.86
N THR A 63 -3.80 21.45 -4.89
CA THR A 63 -2.81 20.37 -5.00
C THR A 63 -3.39 19.12 -5.66
N TYR A 64 -4.70 19.01 -5.90
CA TYR A 64 -5.23 17.96 -6.78
C TYR A 64 -4.91 18.29 -8.24
N LYS A 65 -4.13 17.43 -8.90
CA LYS A 65 -3.67 17.64 -10.28
C LYS A 65 -4.40 16.81 -11.33
N PHE A 66 -5.08 15.74 -10.92
CA PHE A 66 -5.83 14.88 -11.84
C PHE A 66 -7.00 15.62 -12.50
N THR A 67 -7.18 15.39 -13.81
CA THR A 67 -8.39 15.81 -14.53
C THR A 67 -9.63 15.07 -14.00
N PRO A 68 -10.86 15.55 -14.28
CA PRO A 68 -12.06 14.80 -13.95
C PRO A 68 -12.01 13.34 -14.43
N GLU A 69 -11.59 13.09 -15.67
CA GLU A 69 -11.49 11.75 -16.25
C GLU A 69 -10.49 10.86 -15.52
N GLN A 70 -9.30 11.37 -15.16
CA GLN A 70 -8.31 10.63 -14.37
C GLN A 70 -8.84 10.33 -12.95
N ASN A 71 -9.52 11.30 -12.33
CA ASN A 71 -10.17 11.08 -11.04
C ASN A 71 -11.24 9.99 -11.11
N LEU A 72 -12.01 9.93 -12.21
CA LEU A 72 -13.04 8.90 -12.38
C LEU A 72 -12.44 7.50 -12.59
N ILE A 73 -11.35 7.38 -13.36
CA ILE A 73 -10.60 6.12 -13.50
C ILE A 73 -10.14 5.63 -12.12
N ALA A 74 -9.42 6.48 -11.39
CA ALA A 74 -8.89 6.13 -10.08
C ALA A 74 -9.99 5.86 -9.04
N LEU A 75 -11.13 6.57 -9.11
CA LEU A 75 -12.30 6.28 -8.28
C LEU A 75 -12.88 4.90 -8.57
N SER A 76 -13.00 4.52 -9.84
CA SER A 76 -13.46 3.18 -10.22
C SER A 76 -12.52 2.10 -9.70
N HIS A 77 -11.21 2.30 -9.86
CA HIS A 77 -10.20 1.40 -9.32
C HIS A 77 -10.22 1.33 -7.78
N TYR A 78 -10.44 2.43 -7.07
CA TYR A 78 -10.61 2.44 -5.62
C TYR A 78 -11.78 1.54 -5.19
N LEU A 79 -12.95 1.69 -5.83
CA LEU A 79 -14.11 0.84 -5.53
C LEU A 79 -13.84 -0.62 -5.90
N LYS A 80 -13.14 -0.89 -7.01
CA LYS A 80 -12.77 -2.24 -7.41
C LYS A 80 -11.74 -2.87 -6.45
N ALA A 81 -10.81 -2.09 -5.94
CA ALA A 81 -9.79 -2.54 -4.98
C ALA A 81 -10.42 -3.09 -3.70
N LEU A 82 -11.53 -2.50 -3.22
CA LEU A 82 -12.29 -3.00 -2.07
C LEU A 82 -12.86 -4.41 -2.31
N GLU A 83 -13.20 -4.76 -3.54
CA GLU A 83 -13.59 -6.14 -3.90
C GLU A 83 -12.36 -7.06 -4.01
N MET A 84 -11.28 -6.57 -4.63
CA MET A 84 -10.09 -7.35 -4.91
C MET A 84 -9.31 -7.73 -3.65
N GLN A 85 -9.18 -6.82 -2.68
CA GLN A 85 -8.53 -7.11 -1.39
C GLN A 85 -9.23 -8.26 -0.64
N ARG A 86 -10.56 -8.37 -0.75
CA ARG A 86 -11.31 -9.50 -0.18
C ARG A 86 -10.96 -10.82 -0.87
N LYS A 87 -10.70 -10.82 -2.19
CA LYS A 87 -10.24 -12.04 -2.89
C LYS A 87 -8.87 -12.48 -2.40
N VAL A 88 -7.96 -11.54 -2.12
CA VAL A 88 -6.65 -11.84 -1.50
C VAL A 88 -6.83 -12.42 -0.09
N ALA A 89 -7.73 -11.86 0.72
CA ALA A 89 -8.05 -12.42 2.03
C ALA A 89 -8.58 -13.87 1.93
N GLN A 90 -9.41 -14.17 0.93
CA GLN A 90 -9.87 -15.53 0.64
C GLN A 90 -8.72 -16.46 0.23
N MET A 91 -7.77 -15.98 -0.59
CA MET A 91 -6.57 -16.76 -0.93
C MET A 91 -5.78 -17.16 0.31
N MET A 92 -5.58 -16.21 1.25
CA MET A 92 -4.94 -16.52 2.53
C MET A 92 -5.76 -17.50 3.37
N ALA A 93 -7.09 -17.40 3.34
CA ALA A 93 -7.97 -18.31 4.08
C ALA A 93 -7.96 -19.76 3.56
N ILE A 94 -7.70 -19.99 2.25
CA ILE A 94 -7.58 -21.35 1.69
C ILE A 94 -6.53 -22.16 2.45
N PHE A 95 -5.37 -21.57 2.73
CA PHE A 95 -4.29 -22.25 3.45
C PHE A 95 -4.18 -21.86 4.91
N GLY A 96 -4.76 -20.73 5.31
CA GLY A 96 -4.65 -20.15 6.65
C GLY A 96 -5.87 -20.34 7.54
N GLY A 97 -6.96 -20.90 7.00
CA GLY A 97 -8.27 -21.05 7.65
C GLY A 97 -9.06 -19.74 7.77
N LYS A 98 -8.38 -18.60 8.01
CA LYS A 98 -8.98 -17.26 8.08
C LYS A 98 -8.02 -16.16 7.68
N ASN A 99 -8.57 -14.98 7.41
CA ASN A 99 -7.85 -13.73 7.26
C ASN A 99 -8.71 -12.59 7.86
N PRO A 100 -8.15 -11.67 8.66
CA PRO A 100 -6.75 -11.60 9.12
C PRO A 100 -6.36 -12.70 10.13
N HIS A 101 -5.07 -12.78 10.48
CA HIS A 101 -4.47 -13.72 11.45
C HIS A 101 -4.63 -15.21 11.09
N PRO A 102 -4.00 -15.70 10.00
CA PRO A 102 -4.06 -17.12 9.62
C PRO A 102 -3.51 -18.00 10.75
N GLN A 103 -4.01 -19.25 10.84
CA GLN A 103 -3.66 -20.21 11.90
C GLN A 103 -2.92 -21.43 11.35
N SER A 104 -2.33 -21.29 10.16
CA SER A 104 -1.65 -22.40 9.49
C SER A 104 -0.20 -22.56 9.88
N LEU A 105 0.44 -21.52 10.42
CA LEU A 105 1.83 -21.57 10.84
C LEU A 105 1.95 -22.26 12.20
N VAL A 106 2.83 -23.24 12.28
CA VAL A 106 3.23 -23.92 13.52
C VAL A 106 4.74 -24.07 13.55
N VAL A 107 5.32 -24.22 14.74
CA VAL A 107 6.74 -24.53 14.84
C VAL A 107 7.02 -25.83 14.08
N GLY A 108 7.92 -25.77 13.11
CA GLY A 108 8.27 -26.89 12.24
C GLY A 108 7.53 -26.96 10.90
N GLY A 109 6.57 -26.07 10.60
CA GLY A 109 5.97 -26.01 9.26
C GLY A 109 4.55 -25.42 9.23
N VAL A 110 3.67 -26.09 8.48
CA VAL A 110 2.28 -25.65 8.28
C VAL A 110 1.25 -26.75 8.53
N THR A 111 0.04 -26.39 8.93
CA THR A 111 -1.06 -27.34 9.20
C THR A 111 -1.94 -27.64 7.99
N CYS A 112 -1.84 -26.88 6.91
CA CYS A 112 -2.74 -26.92 5.75
C CYS A 112 -2.31 -27.91 4.64
N ILE A 113 -1.60 -28.98 4.99
CA ILE A 113 -1.06 -29.95 4.02
C ILE A 113 -2.16 -30.58 3.16
N MET A 114 -3.32 -30.89 3.76
CA MET A 114 -4.43 -31.48 3.01
C MET A 114 -5.02 -30.52 1.98
N ASP A 115 -5.16 -29.23 2.30
CA ASP A 115 -5.61 -28.22 1.35
C ASP A 115 -4.56 -27.96 0.25
N MET A 116 -3.27 -28.02 0.58
CA MET A 116 -2.18 -27.88 -0.42
C MET A 116 -2.14 -29.03 -1.43
N LEU A 117 -2.51 -30.24 -1.00
CA LEU A 117 -2.57 -31.43 -1.85
C LEU A 117 -3.89 -31.56 -2.61
N ASP A 118 -4.91 -30.77 -2.27
CA ASP A 118 -6.21 -30.78 -2.93
C ASP A 118 -6.18 -29.93 -4.23
N PRO A 119 -6.35 -30.55 -5.41
CA PRO A 119 -6.36 -29.83 -6.68
C PRO A 119 -7.44 -28.75 -6.78
N ALA A 120 -8.59 -28.94 -6.12
CA ALA A 120 -9.68 -27.95 -6.13
C ALA A 120 -9.29 -26.69 -5.34
N ARG A 121 -8.63 -26.84 -4.20
CA ARG A 121 -8.09 -25.72 -3.41
C ARG A 121 -6.99 -24.97 -4.16
N MET A 122 -6.07 -25.70 -4.79
CA MET A 122 -5.02 -25.12 -5.62
C MET A 122 -5.59 -24.36 -6.83
N ALA A 123 -6.62 -24.90 -7.48
CA ALA A 123 -7.31 -24.24 -8.58
C ALA A 123 -8.04 -22.97 -8.11
N GLU A 124 -8.72 -23.04 -6.96
CA GLU A 124 -9.38 -21.88 -6.34
C GLU A 124 -8.38 -20.74 -6.07
N PHE A 125 -7.22 -21.06 -5.47
CA PHE A 125 -6.15 -20.11 -5.24
C PHE A 125 -5.66 -19.50 -6.55
N MET A 126 -5.39 -20.33 -7.56
CA MET A 126 -4.85 -19.90 -8.85
C MET A 126 -5.79 -18.95 -9.61
N VAL A 127 -7.10 -19.19 -9.57
CA VAL A 127 -8.09 -18.29 -10.20
C VAL A 127 -8.08 -16.93 -9.51
N LYS A 128 -8.14 -16.90 -8.18
CA LYS A 128 -8.11 -15.64 -7.42
C LYS A 128 -6.78 -14.90 -7.58
N TYR A 129 -5.67 -15.63 -7.64
CA TYR A 129 -4.34 -15.08 -7.93
C TYR A 129 -4.32 -14.39 -9.29
N LYS A 130 -4.81 -15.06 -10.35
CA LYS A 130 -4.87 -14.48 -11.69
C LYS A 130 -5.75 -13.24 -11.76
N ASP A 131 -6.89 -13.25 -11.07
CA ASP A 131 -7.75 -12.06 -10.96
C ASP A 131 -6.98 -10.89 -10.32
N MET A 132 -6.27 -11.13 -9.22
CA MET A 132 -5.51 -10.09 -8.52
C MET A 132 -4.29 -9.62 -9.32
N ALA A 133 -3.54 -10.53 -9.93
CA ALA A 133 -2.41 -10.18 -10.78
C ALA A 133 -2.86 -9.31 -11.97
N ASN A 134 -3.99 -9.65 -12.59
CA ASN A 134 -4.60 -8.82 -13.64
C ASN A 134 -4.95 -7.42 -13.13
N PHE A 135 -5.57 -7.32 -11.95
CA PHE A 135 -5.89 -6.02 -11.34
C PHE A 135 -4.63 -5.21 -10.99
N ILE A 136 -3.60 -5.83 -10.42
CA ILE A 136 -2.34 -5.16 -10.08
C ILE A 136 -1.68 -4.60 -11.34
N ASN A 137 -1.53 -5.42 -12.37
CA ASN A 137 -0.81 -5.02 -13.59
C ASN A 137 -1.59 -4.01 -14.43
N ASN A 138 -2.92 -4.13 -14.50
CA ASN A 138 -3.72 -3.38 -15.45
C ASN A 138 -4.62 -2.29 -14.85
N ALA A 139 -4.64 -2.14 -13.52
CA ALA A 139 -5.31 -1.03 -12.83
C ALA A 139 -4.39 -0.35 -11.82
N TYR A 140 -3.85 -1.07 -10.83
CA TYR A 140 -3.03 -0.44 -9.79
C TYR A 140 -1.74 0.18 -10.35
N TYR A 141 -0.97 -0.58 -11.13
CA TYR A 141 0.25 -0.06 -11.76
C TYR A 141 -0.07 1.08 -12.73
N ALA A 142 -1.15 0.96 -13.50
CA ALA A 142 -1.63 2.02 -14.39
C ALA A 142 -1.95 3.32 -13.62
N ASP A 143 -2.57 3.23 -12.45
CA ASP A 143 -2.83 4.37 -11.57
C ASP A 143 -1.54 4.98 -11.01
N VAL A 144 -0.55 4.16 -10.66
CA VAL A 144 0.77 4.66 -10.21
C VAL A 144 1.46 5.43 -11.32
N VAL A 145 1.45 4.91 -12.56
CA VAL A 145 2.01 5.62 -13.72
C VAL A 145 1.25 6.92 -13.99
N MET A 146 -0.08 6.89 -13.93
CA MET A 146 -0.92 8.08 -14.07
C MET A 146 -0.62 9.13 -12.98
N ALA A 147 -0.43 8.70 -11.72
CA ALA A 147 -0.04 9.57 -10.62
C ALA A 147 1.37 10.15 -10.83
N ALA A 148 2.33 9.32 -11.22
CA ALA A 148 3.69 9.76 -11.51
C ALA A 148 3.71 10.84 -12.61
N GLU A 149 2.95 10.67 -13.69
CA GLU A 149 2.86 11.67 -14.75
C GLU A 149 2.34 13.02 -14.23
N MET A 150 1.25 13.00 -13.46
CA MET A 150 0.56 14.24 -13.08
C MET A 150 1.22 15.00 -11.93
N TYR A 151 2.10 14.34 -11.19
CA TYR A 151 2.73 14.87 -9.99
C TYR A 151 4.26 14.82 -10.04
N ALA A 152 4.85 14.54 -11.21
CA ALA A 152 6.30 14.49 -11.39
C ALA A 152 7.01 15.78 -10.93
N ASP A 153 6.39 16.94 -11.18
CA ASP A 153 6.94 18.26 -10.87
C ASP A 153 6.53 18.79 -9.48
N GLU A 154 5.85 17.99 -8.64
CA GLU A 154 5.50 18.43 -7.29
C GLU A 154 6.76 18.73 -6.47
N PRO A 155 6.82 19.85 -5.74
CA PRO A 155 7.98 20.20 -4.94
C PRO A 155 8.39 19.09 -3.97
N SER A 156 7.44 18.35 -3.39
CA SER A 156 7.71 17.23 -2.48
C SER A 156 8.36 16.02 -3.14
N VAL A 157 8.24 15.87 -4.46
CA VAL A 157 8.88 14.82 -5.26
C VAL A 157 10.26 15.26 -5.73
N MET A 158 10.41 16.55 -6.06
CA MET A 158 11.65 17.11 -6.63
C MET A 158 12.70 17.50 -5.57
N GLN A 159 12.35 17.48 -4.27
CA GLN A 159 13.33 17.75 -3.21
C GLN A 159 14.48 16.73 -3.24
N PRO A 160 15.73 17.15 -2.95
CA PRO A 160 16.82 16.23 -2.71
C PRO A 160 16.48 15.24 -1.58
N ILE A 161 16.96 14.00 -1.72
CA ILE A 161 16.81 12.98 -0.69
C ILE A 161 17.55 13.42 0.59
N ALA A 162 16.79 13.60 1.67
CA ALA A 162 17.33 13.97 2.98
C ALA A 162 17.90 12.76 3.75
N ILE A 163 17.28 11.58 3.61
CA ILE A 163 17.68 10.34 4.29
C ILE A 163 18.36 9.41 3.28
N LYS A 164 19.65 9.18 3.47
CA LYS A 164 20.49 8.46 2.49
C LYS A 164 20.91 7.06 2.93
N ASN A 165 20.50 6.64 4.12
CA ASN A 165 20.79 5.33 4.67
C ASN A 165 19.54 4.45 4.56
N PHE A 166 19.70 3.26 3.99
CA PHE A 166 18.63 2.29 3.81
C PHE A 166 19.07 0.94 4.33
N MET A 167 18.16 0.19 4.94
CA MET A 167 18.40 -1.17 5.43
C MET A 167 17.21 -2.04 5.08
N ALA A 168 17.48 -3.26 4.59
CA ALA A 168 16.47 -4.29 4.38
C ALA A 168 17.00 -5.64 4.87
N GLY A 169 16.16 -6.42 5.54
CA GLY A 169 16.46 -7.81 5.87
C GLY A 169 16.15 -8.75 4.71
N ASP A 170 16.48 -10.03 4.88
CA ASP A 170 16.13 -11.06 3.90
C ASP A 170 14.62 -11.26 3.85
N GLY A 171 14.07 -11.44 2.64
CA GLY A 171 12.65 -11.61 2.40
C GLY A 171 12.35 -12.75 1.44
N LEU A 172 11.29 -13.51 1.74
CA LEU A 172 10.78 -14.61 0.93
C LEU A 172 11.84 -15.69 0.65
N LEU A 173 12.00 -16.63 1.59
CA LEU A 173 12.82 -17.82 1.43
C LEU A 173 12.29 -18.70 0.28
N VAL A 174 13.13 -19.00 -0.71
CA VAL A 174 12.78 -19.83 -1.89
C VAL A 174 13.51 -21.18 -1.90
N ASP A 175 14.65 -21.29 -1.21
CA ASP A 175 15.35 -22.55 -0.91
C ASP A 175 16.08 -22.41 0.45
N ARG A 176 16.69 -23.47 0.97
CA ARG A 176 17.29 -23.55 2.32
C ARG A 176 18.14 -22.33 2.71
N ASN A 177 18.88 -21.76 1.76
CA ASN A 177 19.73 -20.59 1.96
C ASN A 177 19.57 -19.56 0.83
N ASP A 178 18.42 -19.55 0.15
CA ASP A 178 18.17 -18.67 -0.99
C ASP A 178 16.91 -17.84 -0.76
N TYR A 179 17.01 -16.54 -1.02
CA TYR A 179 15.97 -15.55 -0.75
C TYR A 179 15.68 -14.75 -2.00
N LEU A 180 14.40 -14.50 -2.28
CA LEU A 180 14.00 -13.68 -3.42
C LEU A 180 14.33 -12.20 -3.21
N LEU A 181 14.29 -11.72 -1.97
CA LEU A 181 14.66 -10.37 -1.57
C LEU A 181 15.87 -10.47 -0.64
N CYS A 182 16.99 -9.88 -1.04
CA CYS A 182 18.25 -10.00 -0.30
C CYS A 182 18.40 -8.89 0.74
N LYS A 183 19.01 -9.23 1.88
CA LYS A 183 19.41 -8.27 2.90
C LYS A 183 20.55 -7.34 2.45
N GLY A 184 20.62 -6.18 3.09
CA GLY A 184 21.76 -5.27 2.96
C GLY A 184 21.48 -3.86 3.45
N MET A 185 22.55 -3.08 3.51
CA MET A 185 22.53 -1.66 3.84
C MET A 185 23.16 -0.81 2.75
N ILE A 186 22.53 0.33 2.47
CA ILE A 186 23.11 1.43 1.70
C ILE A 186 23.43 2.54 2.69
N LEU A 187 24.63 3.08 2.62
CA LEU A 187 25.09 4.19 3.46
C LEU A 187 25.43 5.39 2.59
N ASP A 188 25.08 6.58 3.07
CA ASP A 188 25.37 7.88 2.46
C ASP A 188 24.91 8.02 0.99
N GLY A 189 23.98 7.15 0.57
CA GLY A 189 23.46 7.10 -0.79
C GLY A 189 24.42 6.47 -1.80
N ASP A 190 25.48 5.78 -1.34
CA ASP A 190 26.38 5.03 -2.22
C ASP A 190 25.72 3.74 -2.71
N LEU A 191 25.18 3.78 -3.92
CA LEU A 191 24.58 2.60 -4.58
C LEU A 191 25.62 1.64 -5.16
N SER A 192 26.91 1.98 -5.14
CA SER A 192 27.97 1.09 -5.64
C SER A 192 28.36 0.01 -4.63
N THR A 193 28.00 0.22 -3.36
CA THR A 193 28.36 -0.65 -2.24
C THR A 193 27.12 -1.06 -1.47
N VAL A 194 26.87 -2.37 -1.37
CA VAL A 194 25.90 -2.92 -0.42
C VAL A 194 26.67 -3.45 0.77
N HIS A 195 26.43 -2.85 1.94
CA HIS A 195 27.04 -3.27 3.20
C HIS A 195 26.28 -4.44 3.81
N GLU A 196 27.00 -5.37 4.44
CA GLU A 196 26.40 -6.44 5.23
C GLU A 196 25.76 -5.88 6.51
N ILE A 197 24.65 -6.50 6.92
CA ILE A 197 24.01 -6.21 8.20
C ILE A 197 24.66 -7.08 9.27
N ASN A 198 25.26 -6.44 10.28
CA ASN A 198 25.65 -7.11 11.51
C ASN A 198 24.51 -6.97 12.53
N GLU A 199 23.76 -8.04 12.74
CA GLU A 199 22.59 -8.06 13.63
C GLU A 199 22.95 -7.75 15.09
N ASP A 200 24.17 -8.09 15.54
CA ASP A 200 24.65 -7.79 16.90
C ASP A 200 24.77 -6.28 17.18
N LEU A 201 24.74 -5.44 16.14
CA LEU A 201 24.80 -3.98 16.25
C LEU A 201 23.42 -3.31 16.17
N ILE A 202 22.35 -4.07 15.96
CA ILE A 202 20.99 -3.51 15.89
C ILE A 202 20.51 -3.23 17.31
N THR A 203 20.28 -1.96 17.61
CA THR A 203 19.77 -1.51 18.91
C THR A 203 18.55 -0.61 18.74
N GLU A 204 17.67 -0.61 19.74
CA GLU A 204 16.56 0.33 19.87
C GLU A 204 16.83 1.27 21.04
N GLU A 205 16.74 2.58 20.81
CA GLU A 205 16.89 3.61 21.84
C GLU A 205 15.57 4.35 22.02
N ALA A 206 15.12 4.51 23.27
CA ALA A 206 13.80 5.03 23.59
C ALA A 206 13.80 6.45 24.20
N THR A 207 14.87 7.24 24.04
CA THR A 207 15.04 8.61 24.57
C THR A 207 13.87 9.54 24.28
N HIS A 208 13.32 9.45 23.07
CA HIS A 208 12.20 10.29 22.62
C HIS A 208 10.90 9.48 22.48
N SER A 209 10.76 8.45 23.31
CA SER A 209 9.61 7.56 23.36
C SER A 209 9.10 7.40 24.80
N TRP A 210 7.88 6.87 24.98
CA TRP A 210 7.28 6.68 26.30
C TRP A 210 7.64 5.32 26.91
N TYR A 211 8.93 5.08 27.13
CA TYR A 211 9.46 3.89 27.80
C TYR A 211 10.38 4.26 28.97
N GLN A 212 10.58 3.32 29.89
CA GLN A 212 11.34 3.60 31.12
C GLN A 212 12.84 3.74 30.89
N ILE A 213 13.40 2.92 30.00
CA ILE A 213 14.84 2.84 29.75
C ILE A 213 15.22 3.75 28.59
N ASP A 214 16.22 4.59 28.84
CA ASP A 214 16.77 5.57 27.90
C ASP A 214 18.21 5.17 27.54
N GLU A 215 18.36 3.95 27.02
CA GLU A 215 19.63 3.37 26.59
C GLU A 215 19.43 2.58 25.29
N PRO A 216 20.43 2.52 24.39
CA PRO A 216 20.38 1.67 23.21
C PRO A 216 20.50 0.20 23.62
N LEU A 217 19.42 -0.57 23.48
CA LEU A 217 19.38 -1.98 23.82
C LEU A 217 19.27 -2.85 22.57
N HIS A 218 20.05 -3.92 22.52
CA HIS A 218 19.83 -4.98 21.53
C HIS A 218 18.49 -5.67 21.83
N PRO A 219 17.68 -6.11 20.84
CA PRO A 219 16.37 -6.71 21.09
C PRO A 219 16.35 -7.92 22.04
N TYR A 220 17.45 -8.67 22.17
CA TYR A 220 17.57 -9.75 23.15
C TYR A 220 17.66 -9.28 24.60
N ASP A 221 18.11 -8.05 24.82
CA ASP A 221 18.23 -7.38 26.11
C ASP A 221 17.14 -6.30 26.30
N GLY A 222 16.22 -6.18 25.33
CA GLY A 222 15.25 -5.10 25.25
C GLY A 222 14.30 -5.03 26.44
N ASP A 223 13.93 -3.80 26.81
CA ASP A 223 12.88 -3.50 27.77
C ASP A 223 11.73 -2.78 27.07
N SER A 224 10.50 -3.16 27.40
CA SER A 224 9.27 -2.57 26.85
C SER A 224 8.33 -2.04 27.93
N GLU A 225 8.84 -1.77 29.14
CA GLU A 225 8.06 -1.17 30.20
C GLU A 225 7.63 0.27 29.85
N PRO A 226 6.32 0.53 29.68
CA PRO A 226 5.83 1.82 29.24
C PRO A 226 5.95 2.88 30.35
N LYS A 227 6.24 4.11 29.95
CA LYS A 227 6.31 5.30 30.82
C LYS A 227 5.73 6.51 30.12
N HIS A 228 4.41 6.59 30.09
CA HIS A 228 3.73 7.73 29.51
C HIS A 228 4.04 9.02 30.30
N SER A 229 4.76 9.95 29.68
CA SER A 229 5.11 11.25 30.27
C SER A 229 4.15 12.39 29.87
N GLY A 230 3.23 12.12 28.95
CA GLY A 230 2.38 13.13 28.33
C GLY A 230 3.11 13.97 27.28
N PHE A 231 2.36 14.87 26.64
CA PHE A 231 2.93 15.82 25.68
C PHE A 231 3.69 16.91 26.42
N VAL A 232 4.92 17.16 25.96
CA VAL A 232 5.75 18.26 26.46
C VAL A 232 5.73 19.35 25.40
N SER A 233 5.55 20.61 25.81
CA SER A 233 5.71 21.74 24.89
C SER A 233 7.15 21.79 24.39
N GLY A 234 7.34 21.70 23.08
CA GLY A 234 8.65 21.82 22.43
C GLY A 234 8.54 22.69 21.19
N GLU A 235 9.67 23.25 20.75
CA GLU A 235 9.78 23.88 19.43
C GLU A 235 10.07 22.80 18.40
N SER A 236 9.23 22.70 17.37
CA SER A 236 9.53 21.85 16.22
C SER A 236 10.70 22.45 15.46
N VAL A 237 11.81 21.72 15.41
CA VAL A 237 12.92 22.02 14.51
C VAL A 237 12.46 21.68 13.09
N GLY A 238 12.61 22.62 12.16
CA GLY A 238 12.16 22.43 10.78
C GLY A 238 13.09 21.49 10.02
N PRO A 239 12.76 21.15 8.76
CA PRO A 239 13.68 20.42 7.89
C PRO A 239 15.01 21.14 7.64
N ASP A 240 15.10 22.44 7.94
CA ASP A 240 16.31 23.27 7.80
C ASP A 240 17.19 23.31 9.07
N GLY A 241 16.79 22.61 10.14
CA GLY A 241 17.35 22.80 11.48
C GLY A 241 16.70 23.96 12.22
#